data_AF-A0A939ZSJ8-F1
#
_entry.id   AF-A0A939ZSJ8-F1
#
_cell.length_a   1.000
_cell.length_b   1.000
_cell.length_c   1.000
_cell.angle_alpha   90.00
_cell.angle_beta   90.00
_cell.angle_gamma   90.00
#
_symmetry.space_group_name_H-M   'P 1'
#
loop_
_entity.id
_entity.type
_entity.pdbx_description
1 polymer ?
#
loop_
_entity_poly.entity_id
_entity_poly.type
_entity_poly.pdbx_seq_one_letter_code
_entity_poly.pdbx_strand_id
1 'polypeptide(L)'
;MRAHDVPEWYIGSCKKIKYMFPKAHAVAYVILSLRIAWFKVYRPDAYYAARFSLKIDDFDGANMLHGPDKMYARMAAMNLLGDNVQLGDDDEDDDFEADPALPDESPAGDSDSNGDSAGGEITEKDKNQASVYYLLVELYARGLKFLPVDLYESEARNFVPTPEGIRPPIACLQGIGSSAAESIVAESRRRKARGEKFISIDDFQTSTGANKAVTEVLRAEGCLEGLPDSNQISLFDMF
;
A
#
# COMPACT_ATOMS: atom_id res chain seq x y z
N MET A 1 21.48 40.27 21.88
CA MET A 1 20.06 40.43 21.47
C MET A 1 19.46 41.70 22.06
N ARG A 2 19.29 41.84 23.39
CA ARG A 2 18.75 43.09 23.99
C ARG A 2 19.57 44.35 23.69
N ALA A 3 20.89 44.25 23.64
CA ALA A 3 21.77 45.38 23.28
C ALA A 3 21.73 45.81 21.80
N HIS A 4 21.03 45.06 20.95
CA HIS A 4 20.82 45.37 19.54
C HIS A 4 19.32 45.52 19.24
N ASP A 5 18.54 45.98 20.23
CA ASP A 5 17.11 46.27 20.11
C ASP A 5 16.24 45.10 19.63
N VAL A 6 16.68 43.85 19.84
CA VAL A 6 15.87 42.67 19.51
C VAL A 6 14.69 42.57 20.49
N PRO A 7 13.44 42.47 20.01
CA PRO A 7 12.25 42.41 20.87
C PRO A 7 12.26 41.25 21.86
N GLU A 8 11.71 41.48 23.06
CA GLU A 8 11.71 40.47 24.13
C GLU A 8 10.91 39.21 23.77
N TRP A 9 9.86 39.35 22.95
CA TRP A 9 9.09 38.20 22.46
C TRP A 9 9.95 37.24 21.60
N TYR A 10 10.90 37.78 20.81
CA TYR A 10 11.78 36.98 19.96
C TYR A 10 12.77 36.19 20.81
N ILE A 11 13.32 36.84 21.84
CA ILE A 11 14.21 36.21 22.82
C ILE A 11 13.45 35.12 23.59
N GLY A 12 12.19 35.39 23.98
CA GLY A 12 11.30 34.42 24.60
C GLY A 12 11.00 33.22 23.68
N SER A 13 10.81 33.48 22.38
CA SER A 13 10.60 32.43 21.38
C SER A 13 11.82 31.53 21.22
N CYS A 14 13.03 32.09 21.11
CA CYS A 14 14.26 31.31 20.98
C CYS A 14 14.50 30.34 22.14
N LYS A 15 14.05 30.68 23.35
CA LYS A 15 14.15 29.80 24.53
C LYS A 15 13.18 28.62 24.52
N LYS A 16 12.13 28.66 23.69
CA LYS A 16 11.11 27.59 23.58
C LYS A 16 11.45 26.54 22.52
N ILE A 17 12.36 26.85 21.60
CA ILE A 17 12.70 25.98 20.47
C ILE A 17 13.49 24.77 21.01
N LYS A 18 12.88 23.58 20.96
CA LYS A 18 13.54 22.31 21.29
C LYS A 18 14.35 21.74 20.10
N TYR A 19 13.84 21.96 18.89
CA TYR A 19 14.41 21.48 17.64
C TYR A 19 14.11 22.49 16.52
N MET A 20 15.03 22.66 15.56
CA MET A 20 14.86 23.58 14.43
C MET A 20 15.56 23.04 13.18
N PHE A 21 14.81 22.96 12.08
CA PHE A 21 15.35 22.50 10.81
C PHE A 21 16.27 23.54 10.16
N PRO A 22 17.43 23.12 9.63
CA PRO A 22 18.22 23.95 8.72
C PRO A 22 17.41 24.32 7.48
N LYS A 23 17.60 25.56 6.98
CA LYS A 23 16.90 26.04 5.77
C LYS A 23 17.07 25.10 4.57
N ALA A 24 18.27 24.57 4.36
CA ALA A 24 18.56 23.68 3.24
C ALA A 24 17.74 22.38 3.31
N HIS A 25 17.60 21.81 4.51
CA HIS A 25 16.79 20.61 4.75
C HIS A 25 15.32 20.91 4.44
N ALA A 26 14.74 21.96 5.04
CA ALA A 26 13.36 22.35 4.76
C ALA A 26 13.07 22.58 3.28
N VAL A 27 14.00 23.23 2.55
CA VAL A 27 13.86 23.44 1.10
C VAL A 27 13.88 22.13 0.33
N ALA A 28 14.73 21.16 0.69
CA ALA A 28 14.80 19.87 0.02
C ALA A 28 13.47 19.10 0.14
N TYR A 29 12.92 19.01 1.35
CA TYR A 29 11.62 18.35 1.59
C TYR A 29 10.50 19.06 0.84
N VAL A 30 10.42 20.39 0.91
CA VAL A 30 9.37 21.14 0.20
C VAL A 30 9.45 20.94 -1.32
N ILE A 31 10.65 20.92 -1.91
CA ILE A 31 10.82 20.63 -3.34
C ILE A 31 10.34 19.21 -3.68
N LEU A 32 10.66 18.23 -2.84
CA LEU A 32 10.19 16.85 -3.02
C LEU A 32 8.66 16.77 -2.92
N SER A 33 8.04 17.39 -1.90
CA SER A 33 6.59 17.44 -1.73
C SER A 33 5.90 18.09 -2.92
N LEU A 34 6.47 19.17 -3.48
CA LEU A 34 5.93 19.82 -4.68
C LEU A 34 6.00 18.92 -5.92
N ARG A 35 7.07 18.14 -6.07
CA ARG A 35 7.19 17.16 -7.16
C ARG A 35 6.12 16.06 -7.02
N ILE A 36 5.96 15.52 -5.82
CA ILE A 36 4.93 14.50 -5.53
C ILE A 36 3.52 15.08 -5.75
N ALA A 37 3.26 16.30 -5.29
CA ALA A 37 1.98 16.99 -5.46
C ALA A 37 1.65 17.21 -6.94
N TRP A 38 2.64 17.51 -7.77
CA TRP A 38 2.45 17.61 -9.21
C TRP A 38 1.91 16.29 -9.79
N PHE A 39 2.49 15.14 -9.42
CA PHE A 39 1.94 13.83 -9.85
C PHE A 39 0.54 13.61 -9.30
N LYS A 40 0.27 13.94 -8.03
CA LYS A 40 -1.05 13.80 -7.43
C LYS A 40 -2.14 14.57 -8.18
N VAL A 41 -1.81 15.74 -8.75
CA VAL A 41 -2.77 16.59 -9.48
C VAL A 41 -2.87 16.22 -10.95
N TYR A 42 -1.74 16.06 -11.64
CA TYR A 42 -1.70 15.93 -13.10
C TYR A 42 -1.64 14.48 -13.60
N ARG A 43 -1.17 13.54 -12.76
CA ARG A 43 -1.01 12.10 -13.08
C ARG A 43 -1.45 11.24 -11.89
N PRO A 44 -2.73 11.32 -11.49
CA PRO A 44 -3.22 10.64 -10.29
C PRO A 44 -3.07 9.11 -10.40
N ASP A 45 -3.22 8.56 -11.61
CA ASP A 45 -2.98 7.14 -11.93
C ASP A 45 -1.61 6.67 -11.44
N ALA A 46 -0.55 7.39 -11.81
CA ALA A 46 0.81 7.05 -11.47
C ALA A 46 1.11 7.33 -9.98
N TYR A 47 0.55 8.41 -9.42
CA TYR A 47 0.70 8.74 -8.00
C TYR A 47 0.15 7.66 -7.09
N TYR A 48 -1.10 7.23 -7.31
CA TYR A 48 -1.73 6.20 -6.51
C TYR A 48 -1.05 4.85 -6.70
N ALA A 49 -0.70 4.48 -7.94
CA ALA A 49 0.04 3.26 -8.19
C ALA A 49 1.36 3.21 -7.41
N ALA A 50 2.13 4.30 -7.40
CA ALA A 50 3.36 4.39 -6.62
C ALA A 50 3.10 4.31 -5.10
N ARG A 51 2.15 5.08 -4.57
CA ARG A 51 1.84 5.09 -3.12
C ARG A 51 1.32 3.73 -2.63
N PHE A 52 0.49 3.03 -3.38
CA PHE A 52 0.05 1.68 -3.01
C PHE A 52 1.14 0.61 -3.16
N SER A 53 2.08 0.79 -4.08
CA SER A 53 3.22 -0.13 -4.21
C SER A 53 4.16 -0.05 -3.01
N LEU A 54 4.34 1.15 -2.45
CA LEU A 54 5.14 1.35 -1.23
C LEU A 54 4.47 0.75 0.01
N LYS A 55 3.14 0.86 0.10
CA LYS A 55 2.35 0.35 1.24
C LYS A 55 1.67 -1.00 0.97
N ILE A 56 2.29 -1.85 0.15
CA ILE A 56 1.68 -3.14 -0.23
C ILE A 56 1.56 -4.10 0.95
N ASP A 57 2.50 -4.08 1.89
CA ASP A 57 2.52 -5.01 3.01
C ASP A 57 1.39 -4.72 4.03
N ASP A 58 0.82 -3.51 4.00
CA ASP A 58 -0.36 -3.10 4.76
C ASP A 58 -1.68 -3.28 3.99
N PHE A 59 -1.61 -3.66 2.71
CA PHE A 59 -2.78 -3.73 1.83
C PHE A 59 -3.55 -5.03 2.02
N ASP A 60 -4.83 -4.92 2.35
CA ASP A 60 -5.73 -6.06 2.47
C ASP A 60 -6.57 -6.22 1.19
N GLY A 61 -6.06 -7.00 0.22
CA GLY A 61 -6.70 -7.21 -1.08
C GLY A 61 -8.16 -7.68 -0.98
N ALA A 62 -8.49 -8.54 0.00
CA ALA A 62 -9.84 -9.10 0.14
C ALA A 62 -10.88 -8.06 0.60
N ASN A 63 -10.46 -7.05 1.36
CA ASN A 63 -11.36 -6.01 1.86
C ASN A 63 -11.29 -4.72 1.04
N MET A 64 -10.16 -4.45 0.40
CA MET A 64 -9.89 -3.19 -0.30
C MET A 64 -10.27 -3.22 -1.79
N LEU A 65 -10.25 -4.40 -2.43
CA LEU A 65 -10.60 -4.55 -3.86
C LEU A 65 -12.11 -4.80 -4.08
N HIS A 66 -12.81 -5.42 -3.12
CA HIS A 66 -14.20 -5.87 -3.28
C HIS A 66 -15.27 -4.79 -3.01
N GLY A 67 -14.97 -3.53 -3.36
CA GLY A 67 -15.92 -2.41 -3.42
C GLY A 67 -15.97 -1.50 -2.19
N PRO A 68 -16.54 -0.29 -2.35
CA PRO A 68 -16.53 0.75 -1.32
C PRO A 68 -17.31 0.38 -0.05
N ASP A 69 -18.36 -0.45 -0.14
CA ASP A 69 -19.21 -0.80 1.00
C ASP A 69 -18.46 -1.59 2.09
N LYS A 70 -17.65 -2.57 1.68
CA LYS A 70 -16.81 -3.35 2.60
C LYS A 70 -15.72 -2.49 3.23
N MET A 71 -15.15 -1.59 2.44
CA MET A 71 -14.16 -0.63 2.90
C MET A 71 -14.73 0.29 3.98
N TYR A 72 -15.90 0.91 3.75
CA TYR A 72 -16.55 1.78 4.74
C TYR A 72 -16.96 1.01 6.00
N ALA A 73 -17.46 -0.22 5.87
CA ALA A 73 -17.78 -1.08 7.01
C ALA A 73 -16.54 -1.37 7.87
N ARG A 74 -15.38 -1.60 7.24
CA ARG A 74 -14.11 -1.84 7.93
C ARG A 74 -13.57 -0.57 8.59
N MET A 75 -13.66 0.59 7.91
CA MET A 75 -13.30 1.88 8.50
C MET A 75 -14.17 2.24 9.71
N ALA A 76 -15.48 1.93 9.64
CA ALA A 76 -16.40 2.11 10.76
C ALA A 76 -16.04 1.19 11.94
N ALA A 77 -15.68 -0.07 11.67
CA ALA A 77 -15.24 -1.01 12.69
C ALA A 77 -13.91 -0.59 13.36
N MET A 78 -13.04 0.13 12.64
CA MET A 78 -11.79 0.70 13.14
C MET A 78 -11.98 2.07 13.82
N ASN A 79 -13.23 2.54 13.98
CA ASN A 79 -13.57 3.84 14.56
C ASN A 79 -12.92 5.05 13.84
N LEU A 80 -12.53 4.88 12.57
CA LEU A 80 -11.85 5.89 11.76
C LEU A 80 -12.78 7.00 11.25
N LEU A 81 -14.09 6.84 11.41
CA LEU A 81 -15.09 7.86 11.07
C LEU A 81 -15.35 8.86 12.20
N GLY A 82 -14.70 8.71 13.36
CA GLY A 82 -14.77 9.69 14.45
C GLY A 82 -13.84 10.87 14.20
N ASP A 83 -14.38 12.09 14.28
CA ASP A 83 -13.62 13.35 14.14
C ASP A 83 -12.39 13.36 15.07
N ASN A 84 -11.21 13.57 14.48
CA ASN A 84 -9.85 13.53 15.08
C ASN A 84 -9.12 12.18 15.04
N VAL A 85 -9.01 11.56 13.87
CA VAL A 85 -7.83 10.74 13.58
C VAL A 85 -6.68 11.71 13.30
N GLN A 86 -5.78 11.90 14.27
CA GLN A 86 -4.42 12.34 13.94
C GLN A 86 -3.85 11.26 13.02
N LEU A 87 -3.76 11.57 11.74
CA LEU A 87 -2.78 10.92 10.88
C LEU A 87 -1.45 11.10 11.63
N GLY A 88 -0.84 9.99 12.06
CA GLY A 88 0.58 10.02 12.31
C GLY A 88 1.18 10.58 11.03
N ASP A 89 1.98 11.63 11.14
CA ASP A 89 2.85 12.07 10.04
C ASP A 89 3.91 10.97 9.82
N ASP A 90 3.47 9.74 9.54
CA ASP A 90 4.28 8.56 9.21
C ASP A 90 4.75 8.68 7.74
N ASP A 91 5.21 9.89 7.38
CA ASP A 91 6.16 10.12 6.30
C ASP A 91 7.60 9.81 6.81
N GLU A 92 7.76 9.14 7.96
CA GLU A 92 9.04 8.61 8.45
C GLU A 92 9.46 7.28 7.80
N ASP A 93 8.58 6.59 7.05
CA ASP A 93 8.89 5.32 6.38
C ASP A 93 9.10 5.44 4.85
N ASP A 94 9.63 6.57 4.36
CA ASP A 94 10.36 6.56 3.09
C ASP A 94 11.78 6.03 3.39
N ASP A 95 12.01 4.73 3.15
CA ASP A 95 13.30 4.02 3.15
C ASP A 95 14.32 4.62 2.15
N PHE A 96 14.60 5.92 2.23
CA PHE A 96 15.75 6.56 1.63
C PHE A 96 16.78 6.77 2.73
N GLU A 97 17.48 5.70 3.09
CA GLU A 97 18.59 5.62 4.06
C GLU A 97 18.91 6.96 4.75
N ALA A 98 18.29 7.17 5.91
CA ALA A 98 18.75 8.20 6.84
C ALA A 98 20.16 7.80 7.33
N ASP A 99 21.10 8.74 7.19
CA ASP A 99 22.48 8.70 7.70
C ASP A 99 22.55 8.05 9.11
N PRO A 100 23.37 7.00 9.35
CA PRO A 100 23.27 6.13 10.53
C PRO A 100 23.83 6.73 11.84
N ALA A 101 23.71 8.04 12.05
CA ALA A 101 24.37 8.73 13.15
C ALA A 101 23.44 9.66 13.93
N LEU A 102 22.41 9.12 14.60
CA LEU A 102 21.82 9.77 15.77
C LEU A 102 21.56 8.72 16.88
N PRO A 103 22.05 8.95 18.11
CA PRO A 103 21.82 8.05 19.22
C PRO A 103 20.37 8.15 19.72
N ASP A 104 19.78 6.97 19.92
CA ASP A 104 18.56 6.72 20.70
C ASP A 104 18.72 7.27 22.12
N GLU A 105 17.90 8.26 22.50
CA GLU A 105 17.50 8.48 23.89
C GLU A 105 16.08 9.04 23.98
N SER A 106 15.16 8.15 24.38
CA SER A 106 13.91 8.51 25.07
C SER A 106 14.20 9.32 26.36
N PRO A 107 13.25 10.14 26.85
CA PRO A 107 12.62 9.70 28.11
C PRO A 107 11.13 10.02 28.25
N ALA A 108 10.51 9.21 29.12
CA ALA A 108 9.13 9.19 29.58
C ALA A 108 8.67 10.39 30.42
N GLY A 109 7.33 10.53 30.54
CA GLY A 109 6.58 11.27 31.58
C GLY A 109 5.99 12.61 31.10
N ASP A 110 4.72 12.97 31.30
CA ASP A 110 3.74 12.49 32.26
C ASP A 110 2.30 12.91 31.87
N SER A 111 1.37 12.19 32.48
CA SER A 111 -0.11 12.15 32.43
C SER A 111 -0.90 13.49 32.60
N ASP A 112 -2.03 13.61 31.89
CA ASP A 112 -3.40 13.75 32.45
C ASP A 112 -4.38 14.48 31.50
N SER A 113 -5.36 13.76 30.95
CA SER A 113 -6.78 14.15 31.02
C SER A 113 -7.69 13.00 30.59
N ASN A 114 -8.55 12.63 31.53
CA ASN A 114 -9.47 11.51 31.53
C ASN A 114 -10.71 11.80 30.65
N GLY A 115 -11.21 10.79 29.94
CA GLY A 115 -12.45 10.86 29.14
C GLY A 115 -12.80 9.52 28.48
N ASP A 116 -13.61 8.72 29.18
CA ASP A 116 -14.12 7.40 28.81
C ASP A 116 -14.60 7.25 27.35
N SER A 117 -14.09 6.23 26.66
CA SER A 117 -14.92 5.28 25.91
C SER A 117 -14.03 4.16 25.33
N ALA A 118 -14.34 2.92 25.70
CA ALA A 118 -13.91 1.64 25.15
C ALA A 118 -13.16 1.69 23.80
N GLY A 119 -11.87 2.05 23.83
CA GLY A 119 -10.95 1.94 22.71
C GLY A 119 -9.94 0.86 23.03
N GLY A 120 -9.97 -0.25 22.30
CA GLY A 120 -8.78 -1.11 22.26
C GLY A 120 -7.59 -0.27 21.81
N GLU A 121 -6.42 -0.50 22.39
CA GLU A 121 -5.19 0.15 21.94
C GLU A 121 -5.06 0.00 20.41
N ILE A 122 -5.09 1.12 19.70
CA ILE A 122 -4.93 1.13 18.24
C ILE A 122 -3.50 0.68 17.96
N THR A 123 -3.35 -0.46 17.30
CA THR A 123 -2.03 -0.99 16.96
C THR A 123 -1.40 -0.15 15.84
N GLU A 124 -0.07 -0.11 15.75
CA GLU A 124 0.64 0.56 14.64
C GLU A 124 0.17 0.04 13.27
N LYS A 125 -0.11 -1.26 13.19
CA LYS A 125 -0.67 -1.89 12.00
C LYS A 125 -2.05 -1.34 11.63
N ASP A 126 -2.91 -1.07 12.62
CA ASP A 126 -4.23 -0.49 12.36
C ASP A 126 -4.13 0.95 11.84
N LYS A 127 -3.12 1.72 12.29
CA LYS A 127 -2.85 3.09 11.79
C LYS A 127 -2.34 3.07 10.34
N ASN A 128 -1.45 2.12 10.02
CA ASN A 128 -0.95 1.97 8.65
C ASN A 128 -2.07 1.55 7.70
N GLN A 129 -2.91 0.60 8.12
CA GLN A 129 -4.10 0.21 7.37
C GLN A 129 -5.08 1.37 7.20
N ALA A 130 -5.29 2.19 8.23
CA ALA A 130 -6.12 3.39 8.15
C ALA A 130 -5.63 4.37 7.07
N SER A 131 -4.32 4.61 7.01
CA SER A 131 -3.71 5.46 5.99
C SER A 131 -3.98 4.96 4.57
N VAL A 132 -3.90 3.64 4.35
CA VAL A 132 -4.25 3.02 3.07
C VAL A 132 -5.74 3.19 2.75
N TYR A 133 -6.63 3.03 3.73
CA TYR A 133 -8.07 3.26 3.54
C TYR A 133 -8.41 4.69 3.14
N TYR A 134 -7.77 5.71 3.72
CA TYR A 134 -7.97 7.09 3.30
C TYR A 134 -7.53 7.34 1.85
N LEU A 135 -6.42 6.74 1.42
CA LEU A 135 -5.99 6.81 0.03
C LEU A 135 -6.99 6.13 -0.91
N LEU A 136 -7.59 5.01 -0.50
CA LEU A 136 -8.62 4.33 -1.27
C LEU A 136 -9.89 5.17 -1.42
N VAL A 137 -10.35 5.80 -0.32
CA VAL A 137 -11.49 6.73 -0.37
C VAL A 137 -11.21 7.89 -1.32
N GLU A 138 -10.00 8.48 -1.26
CA GLU A 138 -9.60 9.57 -2.15
C GLU A 138 -9.56 9.10 -3.62
N LEU A 139 -9.03 7.90 -3.86
CA LEU A 139 -8.97 7.28 -5.19
C LEU A 139 -10.37 7.10 -5.78
N TYR A 140 -11.30 6.52 -5.02
CA TYR A 140 -12.68 6.31 -5.45
C TYR A 140 -13.44 7.62 -5.63
N ALA A 141 -13.22 8.61 -4.76
CA ALA A 141 -13.81 9.94 -4.89
C ALA A 141 -13.33 10.68 -6.16
N ARG A 142 -12.12 10.38 -6.63
CA ARG A 142 -11.58 10.90 -7.91
C ARG A 142 -12.06 10.12 -9.14
N GLY A 143 -12.87 9.07 -8.96
CA GLY A 143 -13.42 8.26 -10.04
C GLY A 143 -12.45 7.26 -10.65
N LEU A 144 -11.31 7.00 -10.00
CA LEU A 144 -10.39 5.93 -10.38
C LEU A 144 -10.92 4.60 -9.86
N LYS A 145 -10.59 3.51 -10.56
CA LYS A 145 -11.04 2.16 -10.24
C LYS A 145 -9.89 1.17 -10.30
N PHE A 146 -9.97 0.13 -9.49
CA PHE A 146 -9.07 -1.00 -9.61
C PHE A 146 -9.56 -1.94 -10.69
N LEU A 147 -8.62 -2.41 -11.51
CA LEU A 147 -8.85 -3.51 -12.44
C LEU A 147 -8.70 -4.85 -11.70
N PRO A 148 -9.31 -5.93 -12.19
CA PRO A 148 -9.03 -7.26 -11.67
C PRO A 148 -7.55 -7.62 -11.84
N VAL A 149 -7.03 -8.46 -10.94
CA VAL A 149 -5.67 -9.03 -11.06
C VAL A 149 -5.62 -9.88 -12.33
N ASP A 150 -4.54 -9.75 -13.10
CA ASP A 150 -4.34 -10.55 -14.32
C ASP A 150 -2.96 -11.22 -14.25
N LEU A 151 -2.92 -12.53 -14.47
CA LEU A 151 -1.68 -13.31 -14.43
C LEU A 151 -0.59 -12.80 -15.40
N TYR A 152 -0.96 -12.18 -16.51
CA TYR A 152 -0.05 -11.78 -17.60
C TYR A 152 0.25 -10.28 -17.67
N GLU A 153 -0.52 -9.47 -16.96
CA GLU A 153 -0.37 -8.02 -16.95
C GLU A 153 -0.06 -7.46 -15.56
N SER A 154 -0.43 -8.15 -14.48
CA SER A 154 -0.06 -7.75 -13.12
C SER A 154 1.41 -8.03 -12.82
N GLU A 155 2.01 -7.13 -12.05
CA GLU A 155 3.35 -7.28 -11.50
C GLU A 155 3.33 -8.05 -10.17
N ALA A 156 4.52 -8.39 -9.66
CA ALA A 156 4.65 -9.16 -8.42
C ALA A 156 4.29 -8.30 -7.19
N ARG A 157 4.88 -7.11 -7.06
CA ARG A 157 4.70 -6.19 -5.91
C ARG A 157 4.24 -4.79 -6.28
N ASN A 158 4.26 -4.42 -7.56
CA ASN A 158 3.97 -3.04 -7.97
C ASN A 158 2.58 -2.91 -8.58
N PHE A 159 1.85 -1.86 -8.22
CA PHE A 159 0.63 -1.48 -8.90
C PHE A 159 0.97 -0.85 -10.24
N VAL A 160 0.27 -1.25 -11.30
CA VAL A 160 0.52 -0.77 -12.66
C VAL A 160 -0.59 0.23 -13.05
N PRO A 161 -0.24 1.48 -13.37
CA PRO A 161 -1.21 2.44 -13.87
C PRO A 161 -1.58 2.09 -15.32
N THR A 162 -2.87 1.91 -15.59
CA THR A 162 -3.41 1.67 -16.94
C THR A 162 -4.43 2.76 -17.30
N PRO A 163 -4.75 2.97 -18.59
CA PRO A 163 -5.73 3.98 -18.99
C PRO A 163 -7.13 3.76 -18.41
N GLU A 164 -7.50 2.51 -18.13
CA GLU A 164 -8.82 2.15 -17.59
C GLU A 164 -8.88 2.17 -16.07
N GLY A 165 -7.74 2.12 -15.38
CA GLY A 165 -7.66 2.04 -13.93
C GLY A 165 -6.29 1.61 -13.41
N ILE A 166 -6.20 1.29 -12.13
CA ILE A 166 -4.96 0.80 -11.52
C ILE A 166 -5.05 -0.72 -11.40
N ARG A 167 -4.07 -1.44 -11.94
CA ARG A 167 -4.01 -2.89 -11.83
C ARG A 167 -3.24 -3.30 -10.57
N PRO A 168 -3.86 -4.05 -9.65
CA PRO A 168 -3.19 -4.55 -8.46
C PRO A 168 -2.17 -5.66 -8.79
N PRO A 169 -1.09 -5.74 -8.00
CA PRO A 169 -0.10 -6.81 -8.11
C PRO A 169 -0.61 -8.13 -7.54
N ILE A 170 0.05 -9.23 -7.88
CA ILE A 170 -0.33 -10.58 -7.42
C ILE A 170 -0.10 -10.73 -5.89
N ALA A 171 0.93 -10.08 -5.34
CA ALA A 171 1.20 -10.13 -3.89
C ALA A 171 0.13 -9.42 -3.03
N CYS A 172 -0.76 -8.63 -3.63
CA CYS A 172 -1.88 -8.00 -2.95
C CYS A 172 -2.90 -9.02 -2.42
N LEU A 173 -2.91 -10.23 -2.98
CA LEU A 173 -3.84 -11.28 -2.61
C LEU A 173 -3.39 -11.97 -1.33
N GLN A 174 -4.27 -12.02 -0.33
CA GLN A 174 -3.97 -12.66 0.95
C GLN A 174 -3.55 -14.11 0.76
N GLY A 175 -2.42 -14.49 1.36
CA GLY A 175 -1.88 -15.85 1.29
C GLY A 175 -0.88 -16.09 0.16
N ILE A 176 -0.63 -15.11 -0.72
CA ILE A 176 0.45 -15.16 -1.71
C ILE A 176 1.69 -14.47 -1.14
N GLY A 177 2.73 -15.23 -0.83
CA GLY A 177 4.02 -14.65 -0.41
C GLY A 177 4.76 -13.98 -1.57
N SER A 178 5.63 -13.01 -1.28
CA SER A 178 6.41 -12.26 -2.29
C SER A 178 7.17 -13.15 -3.26
N SER A 179 7.81 -14.21 -2.75
CA SER A 179 8.55 -15.18 -3.59
C SER A 179 7.64 -15.98 -4.54
N ALA A 180 6.43 -16.34 -4.08
CA ALA A 180 5.45 -17.01 -4.93
C ALA A 180 4.93 -16.06 -6.01
N ALA A 181 4.62 -14.80 -5.65
CA ALA A 181 4.18 -13.78 -6.60
C ALA A 181 5.25 -13.53 -7.69
N GLU A 182 6.53 -13.42 -7.30
CA GLU A 182 7.65 -13.25 -8.25
C GLU A 182 7.78 -14.43 -9.20
N SER A 183 7.67 -15.66 -8.68
CA SER A 183 7.78 -16.88 -9.49
C SER A 183 6.64 -16.99 -10.51
N ILE A 184 5.42 -16.64 -10.09
CA ILE A 184 4.24 -16.60 -10.98
C ILE A 184 4.46 -15.58 -12.10
N VAL A 185 4.90 -14.37 -11.78
CA VAL A 185 5.13 -13.31 -12.78
C VAL A 185 6.29 -13.65 -13.70
N ALA A 186 7.36 -14.23 -13.19
CA ALA A 186 8.52 -14.64 -13.98
C ALA A 186 8.12 -15.70 -15.04
N GLU A 187 7.39 -16.74 -14.63
CA GLU A 187 6.93 -17.78 -15.55
C GLU A 187 5.86 -17.25 -16.51
N SER A 188 4.94 -16.42 -16.04
CA SER A 188 3.94 -15.76 -16.87
C SER A 188 4.58 -14.91 -17.98
N ARG A 189 5.60 -14.11 -17.64
CA ARG A 189 6.38 -13.33 -18.62
C ARG A 189 7.11 -14.22 -19.60
N ARG A 190 7.71 -15.31 -19.12
CA ARG A 190 8.40 -16.29 -19.97
C ARG A 190 7.46 -16.92 -21.00
N ARG A 191 6.24 -17.27 -20.59
CA ARG A 191 5.22 -17.86 -21.47
C ARG A 191 4.63 -16.83 -22.44
N LYS A 192 4.37 -15.61 -21.96
CA LYS A 192 3.96 -14.48 -22.83
C LYS A 192 5.00 -14.21 -23.92
N ALA A 193 6.30 -14.27 -23.61
CA ALA A 193 7.38 -14.12 -24.59
C ALA A 193 7.42 -15.26 -25.62
N ARG A 194 6.91 -16.45 -25.27
CA ARG A 194 6.74 -17.60 -26.18
C ARG A 194 5.40 -17.59 -26.94
N GLY A 195 4.49 -16.68 -26.59
CA GLY A 195 3.11 -16.67 -27.10
C GLY A 195 2.24 -17.80 -26.56
N GLU A 196 2.65 -18.44 -25.47
CA GLU A 196 1.98 -19.58 -24.85
C GLU A 196 1.17 -19.13 -23.62
N LYS A 197 -0.01 -19.72 -23.42
CA LYS A 197 -0.81 -19.53 -22.20
C LYS A 197 -0.63 -20.73 -21.26
N PHE A 198 -1.07 -20.59 -20.02
CA PHE A 198 -1.21 -21.76 -19.13
C PHE A 198 -2.24 -22.71 -19.76
N ILE A 199 -1.99 -24.00 -19.69
CA ILE A 199 -2.85 -25.01 -20.33
C ILE A 199 -3.87 -25.54 -19.31
N SER A 200 -3.47 -25.68 -18.05
CA SER A 200 -4.32 -26.13 -16.95
C SER A 200 -3.82 -25.60 -15.61
N ILE A 201 -4.64 -25.82 -14.57
CA ILE A 201 -4.30 -25.47 -13.18
C ILE A 201 -3.17 -26.35 -12.65
N ASP A 202 -3.10 -27.63 -13.04
CA ASP A 202 -1.98 -28.52 -12.72
C ASP A 202 -0.65 -28.03 -13.33
N ASP A 203 -0.68 -27.57 -14.58
CA ASP A 203 0.48 -26.98 -15.26
C ASP A 203 0.91 -25.67 -14.58
N PHE A 204 -0.03 -24.85 -14.13
CA PHE A 204 0.24 -23.67 -13.33
C PHE A 204 0.91 -24.00 -11.99
N GLN A 205 0.38 -24.96 -11.22
CA GLN A 205 0.97 -25.36 -9.93
C GLN A 205 2.38 -25.92 -10.10
N THR A 206 2.60 -26.76 -11.11
CA THR A 206 3.90 -27.38 -11.39
C THR A 206 4.94 -26.36 -11.83
N SER A 207 4.55 -25.38 -12.64
CA SER A 207 5.47 -24.40 -13.21
C SER A 207 5.81 -23.24 -12.29
N THR A 208 4.86 -22.80 -11.46
CA THR A 208 5.04 -21.66 -10.55
C THR A 208 5.51 -22.06 -9.15
N GLY A 209 5.40 -23.35 -8.80
CA GLY A 209 5.66 -23.83 -7.44
C GLY A 209 4.61 -23.34 -6.42
N ALA A 210 3.47 -22.84 -6.88
CA ALA A 210 2.41 -22.32 -6.02
C ALA A 210 1.71 -23.42 -5.23
N ASN A 211 1.51 -23.19 -3.93
CA ASN A 211 0.75 -24.08 -3.06
C ASN A 211 -0.75 -24.09 -3.44
N LYS A 212 -1.47 -25.14 -3.04
CA LYS A 212 -2.94 -25.26 -3.25
C LYS A 212 -3.73 -24.05 -2.75
N ALA A 213 -3.34 -23.50 -1.58
CA ALA A 213 -3.94 -22.29 -1.03
C ALA A 213 -3.82 -21.07 -1.97
N VAL A 214 -2.67 -20.89 -2.62
CA VAL A 214 -2.44 -19.80 -3.58
C VAL A 214 -3.32 -19.98 -4.82
N THR A 215 -3.51 -21.22 -5.27
CA THR A 215 -4.36 -21.51 -6.44
C THR A 215 -5.84 -21.32 -6.14
N GLU A 216 -6.28 -21.62 -4.92
CA GLU A 216 -7.64 -21.34 -4.46
C GLU A 216 -7.93 -19.84 -4.39
N VAL A 217 -6.99 -19.04 -3.88
CA VAL A 217 -7.12 -17.58 -3.84
C VAL A 217 -7.18 -17.00 -5.25
N LEU A 218 -6.29 -17.44 -6.16
CA LEU A 218 -6.32 -17.00 -7.56
C LEU A 218 -7.60 -17.45 -8.29
N ARG A 219 -8.19 -18.60 -7.92
CA ARG A 219 -9.47 -19.05 -8.44
C ARG A 219 -10.62 -18.18 -7.93
N ALA A 220 -10.60 -17.84 -6.64
CA ALA A 220 -11.63 -16.98 -6.02
C ALA A 220 -11.67 -15.58 -6.64
N GLU A 221 -10.51 -15.06 -7.05
CA GLU A 221 -10.37 -13.75 -7.71
C GLU A 221 -10.63 -13.81 -9.23
N GLY A 222 -10.95 -14.97 -9.78
CA GLY A 222 -11.27 -15.15 -11.20
C GLY A 222 -10.07 -15.14 -12.14
N CYS A 223 -8.83 -15.05 -11.62
CA CYS A 223 -7.61 -15.02 -12.43
C CYS A 223 -7.39 -16.30 -13.26
N LEU A 224 -8.03 -17.40 -12.86
CA LEU A 224 -7.93 -18.72 -13.50
C LEU A 224 -9.21 -19.11 -14.27
N GLU A 225 -10.16 -18.20 -14.47
CA GLU A 225 -11.37 -18.47 -15.25
C GLU A 225 -11.01 -18.81 -16.71
N GLY A 226 -11.38 -20.02 -17.15
CA GLY A 226 -11.13 -20.53 -18.50
C GLY A 226 -10.01 -21.58 -18.60
N LEU A 227 -9.34 -21.93 -17.50
CA LEU A 227 -8.37 -23.02 -17.46
C LEU A 227 -9.05 -24.33 -17.00
N PRO A 228 -8.88 -25.46 -17.73
CA PRO A 228 -9.30 -26.77 -17.25
C PRO A 228 -8.51 -27.17 -15.99
N ASP A 229 -9.16 -27.91 -15.09
CA ASP A 229 -8.56 -28.35 -13.83
C ASP A 229 -7.32 -29.24 -14.05
N SER A 230 -7.29 -30.04 -15.14
CA SER A 230 -6.17 -30.93 -15.45
C SER A 230 -5.88 -31.02 -16.94
N ASN A 231 -4.62 -31.34 -17.29
CA ASN A 231 -4.17 -31.66 -18.66
C ASN A 231 -4.59 -33.06 -19.12
N GLN A 232 -5.37 -33.79 -18.33
CA GLN A 232 -5.80 -35.14 -18.70
C GLN A 232 -6.77 -35.09 -19.89
N ILE A 233 -6.23 -35.38 -21.06
CA ILE A 233 -7.02 -35.90 -22.18
C ILE A 233 -7.49 -37.28 -21.71
N SER A 234 -8.70 -37.36 -21.18
CA SER A 234 -9.29 -38.65 -20.86
C SER A 234 -9.45 -39.40 -22.17
N LEU A 235 -8.75 -40.52 -22.33
CA LEU A 235 -8.84 -41.39 -23.51
C LEU A 235 -10.30 -41.89 -23.75
N PHE A 236 -11.17 -41.71 -22.76
CA PHE A 236 -12.59 -42.03 -22.78
C PHE A 236 -13.51 -40.91 -23.26
N ASP A 237 -13.02 -39.68 -23.49
CA ASP A 237 -13.81 -38.61 -24.14
C ASP A 237 -13.71 -38.67 -25.68
N MET A 238 -12.96 -39.63 -26.23
CA MET A 238 -12.83 -39.91 -27.67
C MET A 238 -13.63 -41.13 -28.15
N PHE A 239 -14.45 -41.76 -27.29
CA PHE A 239 -15.32 -42.89 -27.64
C PHE A 239 -16.74 -42.72 -27.10
#